data_AF-A0AA41ZAH8-F1
#
_entry.id   AF-A0AA41ZAH8-F1
#
_cell.length_a   1.000
_cell.length_b   1.000
_cell.length_c   1.000
_cell.angle_alpha   90.00
_cell.angle_beta   90.00
_cell.angle_gamma   90.00
#
_symmetry.space_group_name_H-M   'P 1'
#
loop_
_entity.id
_entity.type
_entity.pdbx_description
1 polymer ?
#
loop_
_entity_poly.entity_id
_entity_poly.type
_entity_poly.pdbx_seq_one_letter_code
_entity_poly.pdbx_strand_id
1 'polypeptide(L)' 'MTLRASPIIGNARVMDDIQPIILAAVERAPQWVRHDLASPEATIRTRAEEAMAAIITQALRNAEGSGH' A
#
# COMPACT_ATOMS: atom_id res chain seq x y z
N MET A 1 33.36 24.56 12.70
CA MET A 1 32.00 24.74 12.15
C MET A 1 31.75 23.61 11.17
N THR A 2 31.32 22.44 11.67
CA THR A 2 31.12 21.24 10.85
C THR A 2 29.62 21.00 10.73
N LEU A 3 29.04 21.43 9.61
CA LEU A 3 27.69 21.00 9.23
C LEU A 3 27.74 19.49 9.01
N ARG A 4 27.24 18.70 9.96
CA ARG A 4 26.89 17.30 9.67
C ARG A 4 25.61 17.34 8.85
N ALA A 5 25.68 16.94 7.59
CA ALA A 5 24.51 16.61 6.81
C ALA A 5 23.75 15.49 7.55
N SER A 6 22.63 15.84 8.18
CA SER A 6 21.71 14.88 8.79
C SER A 6 21.21 13.94 7.70
N PRO A 7 21.41 12.62 7.83
CA PRO A 7 21.01 11.73 6.77
C PRO A 7 19.48 11.53 6.84
N ILE A 8 18.80 11.69 5.71
CA ILE A 8 17.36 11.44 5.52
C ILE A 8 17.10 9.91 5.53
N ILE A 9 17.62 9.19 6.55
CA ILE A 9 17.62 7.71 6.61
C ILE A 9 16.32 7.17 7.26
N GLY A 10 15.50 8.03 7.86
CA GLY A 10 14.25 7.61 8.52
C GLY A 10 13.14 7.15 7.55
N ASN A 11 13.02 7.77 6.38
CA ASN A 11 11.87 7.52 5.49
C ASN A 11 12.09 6.40 4.47
N ALA A 12 13.32 6.21 3.99
CA ALA A 12 13.62 5.18 3.00
C ALA A 12 13.47 3.77 3.60
N ARG A 13 13.96 3.56 4.82
CA ARG A 13 13.89 2.26 5.51
C ARG A 13 12.46 1.82 5.81
N VAL A 14 11.58 2.77 6.18
CA VAL A 14 10.14 2.50 6.37
C VAL A 14 9.45 2.18 5.03
N MET A 15 9.85 2.82 3.93
CA MET A 15 9.32 2.50 2.61
C MET A 15 9.75 1.09 2.13
N ASP A 16 10.98 0.70 2.42
CA ASP A 16 11.52 -0.64 2.13
C ASP A 16 10.70 -1.73 2.84
N ASP A 17 10.19 -1.45 4.05
CA ASP A 17 9.32 -2.37 4.81
C ASP A 17 7.86 -2.34 4.32
N ILE A 18 7.37 -1.21 3.81
CA ILE A 18 5.97 -1.02 3.37
C ILE A 18 5.70 -1.60 1.97
N GLN A 19 6.64 -1.47 1.04
CA GLN A 19 6.44 -1.90 -0.35
C GLN A 19 6.07 -3.41 -0.46
N PRO A 20 6.74 -4.34 0.24
CA PRO A 20 6.36 -5.75 0.24
C PRO A 20 4.93 -5.99 0.75
N ILE A 21 4.48 -5.22 1.75
CA ILE A 21 3.11 -5.32 2.30
C ILE A 21 2.07 -4.88 1.26
N ILE A 22 2.35 -3.79 0.55
CA ILE A 22 1.48 -3.30 -0.52
C ILE A 22 1.42 -4.33 -1.66
N LEU A 23 2.56 -4.89 -2.08
CA LEU A 23 2.59 -5.90 -3.14
C LEU A 23 1.78 -7.14 -2.74
N ALA A 24 1.93 -7.63 -1.51
CA ALA A 24 1.13 -8.75 -1.01
C ALA A 24 -0.38 -8.42 -0.98
N ALA A 25 -0.75 -7.18 -0.66
CA ALA A 25 -2.14 -6.72 -0.71
C ALA A 25 -2.69 -6.71 -2.14
N VAL A 26 -1.90 -6.25 -3.12
CA VAL A 26 -2.23 -6.28 -4.56
C VAL A 26 -2.38 -7.72 -5.06
N GLU A 27 -1.47 -8.60 -4.67
CA GLU A 27 -1.51 -10.02 -5.04
C GLU A 27 -2.79 -10.69 -4.53
N ARG A 28 -3.22 -10.33 -3.31
CA ARG A 28 -4.45 -10.85 -2.68
C ARG A 28 -5.73 -10.16 -3.14
N ALA A 29 -5.64 -9.15 -4.01
CA ALA A 29 -6.82 -8.45 -4.49
C ALA A 29 -7.79 -9.42 -5.21
N PRO A 30 -9.08 -9.45 -4.84
CA PRO A 30 -10.08 -10.30 -5.47
C PRO A 30 -10.18 -10.08 -6.98
N GLN A 31 -10.57 -11.13 -7.72
CA GLN A 31 -10.68 -11.06 -9.19
C GLN A 31 -11.63 -9.95 -9.65
N TRP A 32 -12.74 -9.72 -8.93
CA TRP A 32 -13.69 -8.66 -9.26
C TRP A 32 -13.07 -7.25 -9.13
N VAL A 33 -12.18 -7.02 -8.14
CA VAL A 33 -11.47 -5.74 -7.99
C VAL A 33 -10.55 -5.52 -9.19
N ARG A 34 -9.79 -6.54 -9.58
CA ARG A 34 -8.88 -6.48 -10.73
C ARG A 34 -9.63 -6.20 -12.03
N HIS A 35 -10.79 -6.84 -12.22
CA HIS A 35 -11.66 -6.61 -13.37
C HIS A 35 -12.20 -5.18 -13.38
N ASP A 36 -12.74 -4.71 -12.26
CA ASP A 36 -13.40 -3.40 -12.17
C ASP A 36 -12.38 -2.24 -12.22
N LEU A 37 -11.14 -2.44 -11.77
CA LEU A 37 -10.04 -1.48 -11.95
C LEU A 37 -9.71 -1.24 -13.43
N ALA A 38 -9.87 -2.24 -14.28
CA ALA A 38 -9.66 -2.13 -15.73
C ALA A 38 -10.89 -1.57 -16.47
N SER A 39 -11.98 -1.28 -15.76
CA SER A 39 -13.22 -0.80 -16.37
C SER A 39 -13.05 0.61 -16.96
N PRO A 40 -13.58 0.87 -18.17
CA PRO A 40 -13.62 2.21 -18.73
C PRO A 40 -14.56 3.14 -17.94
N GLU A 41 -15.60 2.56 -17.33
CA GLU A 41 -16.62 3.30 -16.57
C GLU A 41 -16.05 3.81 -15.24
N ALA A 42 -16.03 5.13 -15.08
CA ALA A 42 -15.42 5.77 -13.92
C ALA A 42 -16.04 5.29 -12.59
N THR A 43 -17.36 5.19 -12.53
CA THR A 43 -18.06 4.73 -11.31
C THR A 43 -17.67 3.32 -10.90
N ILE A 44 -17.47 2.41 -11.87
CA ILE A 44 -17.06 1.03 -11.61
C ILE A 44 -15.61 1.00 -11.11
N ARG A 45 -14.72 1.76 -11.77
CA ARG A 45 -13.32 1.87 -11.39
C ARG A 45 -13.14 2.47 -9.98
N THR A 46 -13.88 3.53 -9.65
CA THR A 46 -13.82 4.16 -8.31
C THR A 46 -14.19 3.18 -7.19
N ARG A 47 -15.24 2.36 -7.38
CA ARG A 47 -15.59 1.31 -6.41
C ARG A 47 -14.43 0.33 -6.21
N ALA A 48 -13.73 -0.03 -7.28
CA ALA A 48 -12.60 -0.95 -7.20
C ALA A 48 -11.39 -0.31 -6.51
N GLU A 49 -11.13 0.98 -6.76
CA GLU A 49 -10.09 1.76 -6.08
C GLU A 49 -10.36 1.87 -4.58
N GLU A 50 -11.60 2.15 -4.16
CA GLU A 50 -12.01 2.19 -2.75
C GLU A 50 -11.79 0.83 -2.06
N ALA A 51 -12.19 -0.24 -2.72
CA ALA A 51 -11.98 -1.59 -2.20
C ALA A 51 -10.48 -1.92 -2.10
N MET A 52 -9.69 -1.53 -3.09
CA MET A 52 -8.25 -1.72 -3.09
C MET A 52 -7.57 -0.92 -1.96
N ALA A 53 -8.00 0.31 -1.72
CA ALA A 53 -7.53 1.12 -0.61
C ALA A 53 -7.85 0.45 0.75
N ALA A 54 -9.03 -0.15 0.90
CA ALA A 54 -9.39 -0.90 2.11
C ALA A 54 -8.52 -2.15 2.31
N ILE A 55 -8.22 -2.89 1.24
CA ILE A 55 -7.34 -4.07 1.28
C ILE A 55 -5.92 -3.68 1.71
N ILE A 56 -5.36 -2.62 1.12
CA ILE A 56 -4.04 -2.10 1.49
C ILE A 56 -4.04 -1.64 2.95
N THR A 57 -5.05 -0.86 3.37
CA THR A 57 -5.19 -0.38 4.75
C THR A 57 -5.22 -1.55 5.74
N GLN A 58 -5.95 -2.61 5.43
CA GLN A 58 -5.99 -3.80 6.28
C GLN A 58 -4.64 -4.52 6.34
N ALA A 59 -3.94 -4.64 5.21
CA ALA A 59 -2.62 -5.27 5.16
C ALA A 59 -1.59 -4.50 6.01
N LEU A 60 -1.61 -3.17 5.94
CA LEU A 60 -0.76 -2.31 6.77
C LEU A 60 -1.07 -2.46 8.26
N ARG A 61 -2.35 -2.43 8.65
CA ARG A 61 -2.77 -2.66 10.05
C ARG A 61 -2.33 -4.02 10.58
N ASN A 62 -2.44 -5.07 9.76
CA ASN A 62 -2.00 -6.41 10.16
C ASN A 62 -0.48 -6.47 10.37
N ALA A 63 0.30 -5.76 9.53
CA ALA A 63 1.74 -5.69 9.68
C ALA A 63 2.16 -4.94 10.95
N GLU A 64 1.48 -3.82 11.28
CA GLU A 64 1.71 -3.08 12.54
C GLU A 64 1.36 -3.93 13.77
N GLY A 65 0.28 -4.70 13.72
CA GLY A 65 -0.17 -5.56 14.83
C GLY A 65 0.62 -6.86 15.01
N SER A 66 1.41 -7.28 14.01
CA SER A 66 2.23 -8.52 14.05
C SER A 66 3.62 -8.30 14.65
N GLY A 67 3.95 -7.07 15.07
CA GLY A 67 5.22 -6.70 15.71
C GLY A 67 5.25 -6.84 17.24
N HIS A 68 4.39 -7.70 17.82
CA HIS A 68 4.35 -8.05 19.25
C HIS A 68 4.56 -9.55 19.46
#